data_AF-A0A3D1BDC3-F1
#
_entry.id   AF-A0A3D1BDC3-F1
#
_cell.length_a   1.000
_cell.length_b   1.000
_cell.length_c   1.000
_cell.angle_alpha   90.00
_cell.angle_beta   90.00
_cell.angle_gamma   90.00
#
_symmetry.space_group_name_H-M   'P 1'
#
loop_
_entity.id
_entity.type
_entity.pdbx_description
1 polymer ?
#
loop_
_entity_poly.entity_id
_entity_poly.type
_entity_poly.pdbx_seq_one_letter_code
_entity_poly.pdbx_strand_id
1 'polypeptide(L)'
;SAPLDALHRLIEGHLTHRELLVFLSFQWRPDTFDLDAGGCRWLPYSETLDEFFLRGQKLGVFRIDIGAPALTEIFSSLIFGLVDAERRGRIARAGMAALIEQFFLNGACNYQT
;
A
#
# COMPACT_ATOMS: atom_id res chain seq x y z
N SER A 1 14.42 10.28 5.43
CA SER A 1 14.39 9.01 6.19
C SER A 1 14.81 7.88 5.29
N ALA A 2 15.33 6.78 5.84
CA ALA A 2 15.54 5.57 5.06
C ALA A 2 14.19 5.09 4.49
N PRO A 3 14.15 4.46 3.29
CA PRO A 3 12.90 4.01 2.68
C PRO A 3 12.08 3.06 3.57
N LEU A 4 12.73 2.23 4.39
CA LEU A 4 12.06 1.34 5.33
C LEU A 4 11.36 2.10 6.47
N ASP A 5 12.03 3.07 7.10
CA ASP A 5 11.40 3.93 8.12
C ASP A 5 10.24 4.76 7.56
N ALA A 6 10.31 5.11 6.27
CA ALA A 6 9.21 5.78 5.58
C ALA A 6 8.04 4.82 5.31
N LEU A 7 8.32 3.58 4.91
CA LEU A 7 7.30 2.55 4.74
C LEU A 7 6.58 2.24 6.06
N HIS A 8 7.33 2.09 7.15
CA HIS A 8 6.74 1.84 8.47
C HIS A 8 5.75 2.94 8.86
N ARG A 9 6.16 4.21 8.76
CA ARG A 9 5.28 5.37 9.03
C ARG A 9 4.11 5.46 8.06
N LEU A 10 4.31 5.06 6.81
CA LEU A 10 3.24 5.00 5.82
C LEU A 10 2.18 3.97 6.24
N ILE A 11 2.58 2.78 6.67
CA ILE A 11 1.67 1.73 7.18
C ILE A 11 0.92 2.23 8.41
N GLU A 12 1.61 2.83 9.38
CA GLU A 12 0.98 3.39 10.58
C GLU A 12 -0.05 4.49 10.23
N GLY A 13 0.29 5.38 9.27
CA GLY A 13 -0.61 6.41 8.78
C GLY A 13 -1.88 5.81 8.16
N HIS A 14 -1.75 4.81 7.30
CA HIS A 14 -2.91 4.10 6.71
C HIS A 14 -3.78 3.47 7.78
N LEU A 15 -3.17 2.77 8.74
CA LEU A 15 -3.91 2.10 9.80
C LEU A 15 -4.58 3.08 10.75
N THR A 16 -3.99 4.25 10.98
CA THR A 16 -4.61 5.33 11.77
C THR A 16 -5.88 5.85 11.10
N HIS A 17 -5.88 5.97 9.77
CA HIS A 17 -7.01 6.47 8.98
C HIS A 17 -7.83 5.37 8.29
N ARG A 18 -7.78 4.13 8.81
CA ARG A 18 -8.36 2.93 8.19
C ARG A 18 -9.85 3.00 7.89
N GLU A 19 -10.64 3.74 8.68
CA GLU A 19 -12.07 3.92 8.43
C GLU A 19 -12.35 4.77 7.18
N LEU A 20 -11.47 5.73 6.87
CA LEU A 20 -11.51 6.50 5.63
C LEU A 20 -11.12 5.63 4.43
N LEU A 21 -10.07 4.80 4.57
CA LEU A 21 -9.66 3.85 3.54
C LEU A 21 -10.80 2.89 3.20
N VAL A 22 -11.44 2.35 4.21
CA VAL A 22 -12.64 1.51 4.08
C VAL A 22 -13.79 2.23 3.39
N PHE A 23 -14.11 3.45 3.82
CA PHE A 23 -15.19 4.22 3.20
C PHE A 23 -14.93 4.40 1.69
N LEU A 24 -13.68 4.70 1.34
CA LEU A 24 -13.25 4.86 -0.04
C LEU A 24 -13.18 3.53 -0.82
N SER A 25 -12.83 2.41 -0.18
CA SER A 25 -12.84 1.06 -0.79
C SER A 25 -14.23 0.46 -0.96
N PHE A 26 -15.22 0.85 -0.14
CA PHE A 26 -16.60 0.33 -0.19
C PHE A 26 -17.56 1.21 -1.00
N GLN A 27 -17.19 2.46 -1.31
CA GLN A 27 -17.84 3.24 -2.38
C GLN A 27 -17.38 2.83 -3.78
N TRP A 28 -16.57 1.77 -3.89
CA TRP A 28 -16.15 1.15 -5.15
C TRP A 28 -17.35 0.78 -6.02
N ARG A 29 -17.47 1.44 -7.18
CA ARG A 29 -18.36 1.03 -8.28
C ARG A 29 -17.49 0.51 -9.43
N PRO A 30 -17.95 -0.50 -10.18
CA PRO A 30 -17.21 -1.03 -11.34
C PRO A 30 -16.83 0.04 -12.38
N ASP A 31 -17.57 1.14 -12.40
CA ASP A 31 -17.43 2.25 -13.34
C ASP A 31 -16.19 3.14 -13.05
N THR A 32 -15.42 2.91 -11.97
CA THR A 32 -14.28 3.76 -11.57
C THR A 32 -12.97 3.52 -12.34
N PHE A 33 -12.92 2.55 -13.25
CA PHE A 33 -11.88 2.51 -14.29
C PHE A 33 -12.12 3.56 -15.38
N ASP A 34 -13.28 4.21 -15.38
CA ASP A 34 -13.46 5.45 -16.09
C ASP A 34 -12.72 6.57 -15.33
N LEU A 35 -11.69 7.11 -15.96
CA LEU A 35 -10.92 8.24 -15.42
C LEU A 35 -11.85 9.41 -15.07
N ASP A 36 -12.99 9.52 -15.78
CA ASP A 36 -13.99 10.58 -15.60
C ASP A 36 -14.96 10.33 -14.42
N ALA A 37 -15.08 9.09 -13.92
CA ALA A 37 -16.06 8.72 -12.88
C ALA A 37 -15.47 8.54 -11.46
N GLY A 38 -14.18 8.84 -11.26
CA GLY A 38 -13.56 8.85 -9.93
C GLY A 38 -12.16 8.25 -9.85
N GLY A 39 -11.63 7.64 -10.91
CA GLY A 39 -10.25 7.15 -10.97
C GLY A 39 -9.22 8.26 -10.74
N CYS A 40 -9.48 9.48 -11.25
CA CYS A 40 -8.61 10.64 -11.04
C CYS A 40 -8.42 11.04 -9.56
N ARG A 41 -9.33 10.66 -8.65
CA ARG A 41 -9.18 10.99 -7.22
C ARG A 41 -8.04 10.22 -6.54
N TRP A 42 -7.69 9.06 -7.07
CA TRP A 42 -6.63 8.20 -6.53
C TRP A 42 -5.29 8.41 -7.21
N LEU A 43 -5.28 9.06 -8.37
CA LEU A 43 -4.08 9.32 -9.17
C LEU A 43 -2.97 10.01 -8.35
N PRO A 44 -3.24 11.07 -7.56
CA PRO A 44 -2.18 11.71 -6.76
C PRO A 44 -1.60 10.77 -5.68
N TYR A 45 -2.43 9.89 -5.11
CA TYR A 45 -1.99 8.91 -4.12
C TYR A 45 -1.10 7.84 -4.76
N SER A 46 -1.55 7.25 -5.88
CA SER A 46 -0.77 6.24 -6.60
C SER A 46 0.53 6.80 -7.16
N GLU A 47 0.52 8.00 -7.74
CA GLU A 47 1.74 8.68 -8.23
C GLU A 47 2.74 8.94 -7.10
N THR A 48 2.28 9.39 -5.94
CA THR A 48 3.15 9.61 -4.77
C THR A 48 3.80 8.30 -4.31
N LEU A 49 3.05 7.19 -4.33
CA LEU A 49 3.60 5.88 -3.99
C LEU A 49 4.57 5.35 -5.05
N ASP A 50 4.29 5.56 -6.33
CA ASP A 50 5.17 5.20 -7.43
C ASP A 50 6.52 5.91 -7.28
N GLU A 51 6.51 7.21 -6.99
CA GLU A 51 7.72 7.99 -6.72
C GLU A 51 8.49 7.46 -5.50
N PHE A 52 7.77 7.09 -4.44
CA PHE A 52 8.36 6.50 -3.24
C PHE A 52 9.08 5.18 -3.54
N PHE A 53 8.41 4.25 -4.23
CA PHE A 53 9.01 2.96 -4.59
C PHE A 53 10.15 3.12 -5.59
N LEU A 54 9.99 3.99 -6.59
CA LEU A 54 11.04 4.30 -7.55
C LEU A 54 12.30 4.86 -6.87
N ARG A 55 12.12 5.74 -5.86
CA ARG A 55 13.24 6.25 -5.07
C ARG A 55 13.92 5.12 -4.28
N GLY A 56 13.15 4.23 -3.66
CA GLY A 56 13.70 3.08 -2.93
C GLY A 56 14.45 2.10 -3.84
N GLN A 57 13.98 1.89 -5.07
CA GLN A 57 14.65 1.11 -6.10
C GLN A 57 15.99 1.74 -6.53
N LYS A 58 16.01 3.06 -6.77
CA LYS A 58 17.25 3.81 -7.07
C LYS A 58 18.28 3.73 -5.94
N LEU A 59 17.83 3.51 -4.71
CA LEU A 59 18.67 3.32 -3.52
C LEU A 59 19.01 1.85 -3.23
N GLY A 60 18.55 0.91 -4.07
CA GLY A 60 18.80 -0.52 -3.90
C GLY A 60 17.99 -1.22 -2.80
N VAL A 61 17.00 -0.54 -2.20
CA VAL A 61 16.20 -1.08 -1.09
C VAL A 61 15.09 -2.02 -1.58
N PHE A 62 14.38 -1.61 -2.64
CA PHE A 62 13.34 -2.41 -3.26
C PHE A 62 13.86 -3.09 -4.51
N ARG A 63 13.33 -4.27 -4.79
CA ARG A 63 13.65 -5.04 -5.99
C ARG A 63 13.23 -4.30 -7.25
N ILE A 64 14.03 -4.44 -8.30
CA ILE A 64 13.87 -3.68 -9.56
C ILE A 64 13.17 -4.49 -10.66
N ASP A 65 13.03 -5.80 -10.48
CA ASP A 65 12.30 -6.69 -11.40
C ASP A 65 10.77 -6.56 -11.27
N ILE A 66 10.29 -5.92 -10.20
CA ILE A 66 8.90 -5.48 -10.05
C ILE A 66 8.86 -3.97 -10.24
N GLY A 67 8.10 -3.47 -11.21
CA GLY A 67 7.96 -2.03 -11.44
C GLY A 67 7.35 -1.30 -10.25
N ALA A 68 7.74 -0.03 -10.04
CA ALA A 68 7.19 0.80 -8.97
C ALA A 68 5.64 0.87 -8.95
N PRO A 69 4.94 1.02 -10.09
CA PRO A 69 3.47 0.94 -10.11
C PRO A 69 2.91 -0.40 -9.61
N ALA A 70 3.57 -1.51 -9.94
CA ALA A 70 3.14 -2.81 -9.45
C ALA A 70 3.37 -2.96 -7.92
N LEU A 71 4.46 -2.39 -7.38
CA LEU A 71 4.68 -2.35 -5.93
C LEU A 71 3.60 -1.51 -5.22
N THR A 72 3.18 -0.39 -5.81
CA THR A 72 2.07 0.45 -5.32
C THR A 72 0.75 -0.33 -5.26
N GLU A 73 0.41 -1.05 -6.32
CA GLU A 73 -0.83 -1.84 -6.38
C GLU A 73 -0.82 -3.00 -5.36
N ILE A 74 0.32 -3.70 -5.22
CA ILE A 74 0.49 -4.78 -4.24
C ILE A 74 0.35 -4.23 -2.81
N PHE A 75 1.03 -3.12 -2.52
CA PHE A 75 1.00 -2.47 -1.21
C PHE A 75 -0.42 -2.04 -0.84
N SER A 76 -1.08 -1.33 -1.75
CA SER A 76 -2.45 -0.84 -1.54
C SER A 76 -3.44 -1.99 -1.37
N SER A 77 -3.35 -3.02 -2.22
CA SER A 77 -4.20 -4.22 -2.14
C SER A 77 -4.04 -4.94 -0.79
N LEU A 78 -2.82 -5.07 -0.29
CA LEU A 78 -2.54 -5.70 0.99
C LEU A 78 -3.18 -4.94 2.15
N ILE A 79 -3.03 -3.61 2.17
CA ILE A 79 -3.64 -2.75 3.19
C ILE A 79 -5.16 -2.86 3.15
N PHE A 80 -5.78 -2.66 1.99
CA PHE A 80 -7.23 -2.71 1.86
C PHE A 80 -7.80 -4.07 2.24
N GLY A 81 -7.18 -5.15 1.77
CA GLY A 81 -7.61 -6.52 2.07
C GLY A 81 -7.55 -6.85 3.57
N LEU A 82 -6.51 -6.42 4.27
CA LEU A 82 -6.35 -6.68 5.70
C LEU A 82 -7.25 -5.81 6.57
N VAL A 83 -7.47 -4.55 6.19
CA VAL A 83 -8.46 -3.68 6.88
C VAL A 83 -9.88 -4.23 6.70
N ASP A 84 -10.26 -4.69 5.50
CA ASP A 84 -11.55 -5.35 5.26
C ASP A 84 -11.67 -6.68 6.04
N ALA A 85 -10.60 -7.47 6.12
CA ALA A 85 -10.58 -8.69 6.92
C ALA A 85 -10.70 -8.41 8.43
N GLU A 86 -10.08 -7.35 8.94
CA GLU A 86 -10.22 -6.89 10.34
C GLU A 86 -11.66 -6.50 10.65
N ARG A 87 -12.32 -5.71 9.79
CA ARG A 87 -13.73 -5.32 9.95
C ARG A 87 -14.69 -6.50 9.99
N ARG A 88 -14.43 -7.54 9.20
CA ARG A 88 -15.23 -8.78 9.20
C ARG A 88 -14.87 -9.73 10.36
N GLY A 89 -14.00 -9.31 11.27
CA GLY A 89 -13.57 -10.11 12.43
C GLY A 89 -12.67 -11.30 12.07
N ARG A 90 -12.10 -11.32 10.86
CA ARG A 90 -11.22 -12.42 10.40
C ARG A 90 -9.76 -12.24 10.82
N ILE A 91 -9.37 -11.01 11.15
CA ILE A 91 -8.01 -10.67 11.57
C ILE A 91 -8.08 -9.80 12.82
N ALA A 92 -7.20 -10.09 13.79
CA ALA A 92 -7.04 -9.25 14.96
C ALA A 92 -6.37 -7.93 14.59
N ARG A 93 -6.90 -6.82 15.12
CA ARG A 93 -6.29 -5.50 14.94
C ARG A 93 -4.86 -5.43 15.49
N ALA A 94 -4.64 -6.07 16.64
CA ALA A 94 -3.34 -6.14 17.27
C ALA A 94 -2.35 -6.89 16.36
N GLY A 95 -1.21 -6.28 16.06
CA GLY A 95 -0.17 -6.88 15.21
C GLY A 95 -0.38 -6.75 13.70
N MET A 96 -1.49 -6.16 13.23
CA MET A 96 -1.76 -6.01 11.79
C MET A 96 -0.70 -5.17 11.06
N ALA A 97 -0.15 -4.12 11.71
CA ALA A 97 0.94 -3.32 11.14
C ALA A 97 2.18 -4.18 10.84
N ALA A 98 2.61 -4.97 11.84
CA ALA A 98 3.75 -5.86 11.70
C ALA A 98 3.50 -6.95 10.64
N LEU A 99 2.27 -7.47 10.55
CA LEU A 99 1.88 -8.45 9.53
C LEU A 99 2.01 -7.86 8.11
N ILE A 100 1.47 -6.66 7.89
CA ILE A 100 1.57 -5.94 6.60
C ILE A 100 3.03 -5.74 6.22
N GLU A 101 3.82 -5.20 7.15
CA GLU A 101 5.22 -4.88 6.92
C GLU A 101 6.04 -6.13 6.57
N GLN A 102 5.90 -7.20 7.33
CA GLN A 102 6.62 -8.46 7.08
C GLN A 102 6.25 -9.09 5.73
N PHE A 103 4.96 -9.19 5.42
CA PHE A 103 4.53 -9.81 4.16
C PHE A 103 4.96 -8.98 2.95
N PHE A 104 4.82 -7.66 3.04
CA PHE A 104 5.22 -6.78 1.94
C PHE A 104 6.74 -6.79 1.74
N LEU A 105 7.52 -6.59 2.80
CA LEU A 105 8.98 -6.51 2.69
C LEU A 105 9.61 -7.83 2.24
N ASN A 106 9.09 -8.98 2.67
CA ASN A 106 9.57 -10.28 2.18
C ASN A 106 9.44 -10.43 0.65
N GLY A 107 8.43 -9.79 0.04
CA GLY A 107 8.22 -9.80 -1.40
C GLY A 107 8.90 -8.65 -2.15
N ALA A 108 9.03 -7.49 -1.52
CA ALA A 108 9.42 -6.23 -2.15
C ALA A 108 10.89 -5.84 -1.95
N CYS A 109 11.55 -6.31 -0.89
CA CYS A 109 12.97 -6.03 -0.67
C CYS A 109 13.85 -6.70 -1.71
N ASN A 110 14.94 -6.03 -2.06
CA ASN A 110 15.98 -6.64 -2.88
C ASN A 110 16.75 -7.67 -2.02
N TYR A 111 16.87 -8.91 -2.51
CA TYR A 111 17.69 -9.95 -1.88
C TYR A 111 19.16 -9.77 -2.26
N GLN A 112 19.76 -8.64 -1.89
CA GLN A 112 21.20 -8.41 -2.02
C GLN A 112 21.73 -7.66 -0.79
N THR A 113 22.01 -8.45 0.25
CA THR A 113 23.17 -8.26 1.14
C THR A 113 23.89 -9.59 1.22
#